data_AF-A0A1E5A2J3-F1
#
_entry.id   AF-A0A1E5A2J3-F1
#
_cell.length_a   1.000
_cell.length_b   1.000
_cell.length_c   1.000
_cell.angle_alpha   90.00
_cell.angle_beta   90.00
_cell.angle_gamma   90.00
#
_symmetry.space_group_name_H-M   'P 1'
#
loop_
_entity.id
_entity.type
_entity.pdbx_description
1 polymer ?
#
loop_
_entity_poly.entity_id
_entity_poly.type
_entity_poly.pdbx_seq_one_letter_code
_entity_poly.pdbx_strand_id
1 'polypeptide(L)'
;MTEIPIPFLDANDDLTPFPRPENAMTEPNGLLMAGANLKPERLILAYRQGIFPWYSEGEPILWWSPDPRCIIWPEQIKVRRSLQKTIKKQQFTVSHNAAFGRVIENCGVPRQGSDGTWITADMTEAYCELARRGVAESIEVWSDDELVGGLYGVVVGRVFVGESMFSKKSDASKIALVTLATCGRFDLIDCQLPTEHLLNMGAVCISRTEYLSALKTLSR
;
A
#
# COMPACT_ATOMS: atom_id res chain seq x y z
N MET A 1 10.31 23.05 -20.06
CA MET A 1 10.35 21.77 -19.34
C MET A 1 11.68 21.70 -18.64
N THR A 2 11.71 22.01 -17.34
CA THR A 2 12.90 21.81 -16.51
C THR A 2 13.14 20.30 -16.42
N GLU A 3 14.31 19.83 -16.82
CA GLU A 3 14.68 18.41 -16.66
C GLU A 3 14.53 18.03 -15.18
N ILE A 4 13.64 17.08 -14.90
CA ILE A 4 13.57 16.45 -13.58
C ILE A 4 14.81 15.56 -13.51
N PRO A 5 15.79 15.80 -12.60
CA PRO A 5 17.08 15.11 -12.60
C PRO A 5 16.97 13.71 -11.96
N ILE A 6 15.96 12.94 -12.36
CA ILE A 6 15.78 11.55 -11.94
C ILE A 6 16.20 10.63 -13.08
N PRO A 7 16.78 9.45 -12.78
CA PRO A 7 17.04 8.45 -13.81
C PRO A 7 15.74 8.00 -14.46
N PHE A 8 15.75 7.88 -15.79
CA PHE A 8 14.68 7.25 -16.56
C PHE A 8 15.23 5.94 -17.14
N LEU A 9 14.59 4.81 -16.80
CA LEU A 9 14.98 3.50 -17.31
C LEU A 9 14.03 3.00 -18.41
N ASP A 10 14.59 2.31 -19.41
CA ASP A 10 13.79 1.63 -20.43
C ASP A 10 12.93 0.52 -19.83
N ALA A 11 11.78 0.23 -20.43
CA ALA A 11 10.87 -0.82 -19.96
C ALA A 11 11.51 -2.22 -19.96
N ASN A 12 12.53 -2.44 -20.79
CA ASN A 12 13.26 -3.72 -20.87
C ASN A 12 14.51 -3.77 -19.98
N ASP A 13 14.82 -2.71 -19.22
CA ASP A 13 15.96 -2.68 -18.31
C ASP A 13 15.61 -3.29 -16.95
N ASP A 14 15.87 -4.59 -16.82
CA ASP A 14 15.71 -5.34 -15.57
C ASP A 14 16.96 -5.31 -14.68
N LEU A 15 18.09 -4.80 -15.18
CA LEU A 15 19.42 -4.98 -14.56
C LEU A 15 19.85 -3.78 -13.73
N THR A 16 19.49 -2.57 -14.14
CA THR A 16 19.91 -1.35 -13.44
C THR A 16 19.28 -1.28 -12.06
N PRO A 17 20.06 -1.23 -10.96
CA PRO A 17 19.51 -1.20 -9.61
C PRO A 17 18.73 0.10 -9.34
N PHE A 18 17.81 0.06 -8.38
CA PHE A 18 17.19 1.29 -7.89
C PHE A 18 18.24 2.24 -7.31
N PRO A 19 18.11 3.56 -7.54
CA PRO A 19 18.87 4.55 -6.78
C PRO A 19 18.56 4.42 -5.29
N ARG A 20 19.49 4.85 -4.43
CA ARG A 20 19.25 4.79 -3.00
C ARG A 20 18.12 5.76 -2.60
N PRO A 21 17.18 5.36 -1.72
CA PRO A 21 16.07 6.22 -1.30
C PRO A 21 16.47 7.60 -0.76
N GLU A 22 17.67 7.76 -0.20
CA GLU A 22 18.16 9.05 0.30
C GLU A 22 18.38 10.08 -0.82
N ASN A 23 18.50 9.62 -2.06
CA ASN A 23 18.65 10.48 -3.25
C ASN A 23 17.31 10.92 -3.84
N ALA A 24 16.17 10.52 -3.25
CA ALA A 24 14.87 10.94 -3.73
C ALA A 24 14.68 12.46 -3.59
N MET A 25 13.94 13.05 -4.53
CA MET A 25 13.66 14.48 -4.57
C MET A 25 12.89 14.94 -3.33
N THR A 26 13.12 16.20 -2.93
CA THR A 26 12.30 16.88 -1.92
C THR A 26 10.98 17.37 -2.51
N GLU A 27 10.99 17.81 -3.77
CA GLU A 27 9.81 18.28 -4.50
C GLU A 27 9.89 17.82 -5.97
N PRO A 28 8.97 16.96 -6.44
CA PRO A 28 7.89 16.32 -5.67
C PRO A 28 8.44 15.31 -4.65
N ASN A 29 7.87 15.32 -3.44
CA ASN A 29 8.40 14.59 -2.29
C ASN A 29 8.51 13.08 -2.55
N GLY A 30 9.74 12.60 -2.56
CA GLY A 30 10.04 11.18 -2.66
C GLY A 30 10.22 10.65 -4.07
N LEU A 31 10.03 11.46 -5.11
CA LEU A 31 10.24 10.98 -6.48
C LEU A 31 11.71 10.58 -6.68
N LEU A 32 11.93 9.35 -7.13
CA LEU A 32 13.26 8.73 -7.16
C LEU A 32 13.73 8.35 -8.57
N MET A 33 12.81 7.83 -9.39
CA MET A 33 13.14 7.26 -10.70
C MET A 33 11.87 7.17 -11.56
N ALA A 34 12.01 7.24 -12.89
CA ALA A 34 10.95 6.99 -13.84
C ALA A 34 11.27 5.79 -14.75
N GLY A 35 10.24 5.17 -15.34
CA GLY A 35 10.36 4.05 -16.27
C GLY A 35 10.54 2.68 -15.58
N ALA A 36 11.33 1.81 -16.22
CA ALA A 36 11.41 0.37 -15.93
C ALA A 36 10.05 -0.34 -16.16
N ASN A 37 9.76 -1.41 -15.40
CA ASN A 37 8.57 -2.24 -15.54
C ASN A 37 8.01 -2.70 -14.19
N LEU A 38 6.81 -3.26 -14.21
CA LEU A 38 6.12 -3.82 -13.04
C LEU A 38 6.33 -5.33 -12.90
N LYS A 39 7.43 -5.89 -13.43
CA LYS A 39 7.70 -7.33 -13.24
C LYS A 39 7.81 -7.63 -11.73
N PRO A 40 7.33 -8.81 -11.29
CA PRO A 40 7.32 -9.18 -9.88
C PRO A 40 8.65 -9.00 -9.16
N GLU A 41 9.76 -9.36 -9.80
CA GLU A 41 11.11 -9.26 -9.26
C GLU A 41 11.51 -7.81 -9.00
N ARG A 42 11.14 -6.89 -9.91
CA ARG A 42 11.38 -5.46 -9.78
C ARG A 42 10.57 -4.86 -8.63
N LEU A 43 9.28 -5.22 -8.52
CA LEU A 43 8.40 -4.77 -7.44
C LEU A 43 8.91 -5.26 -6.08
N ILE A 44 9.21 -6.56 -5.95
CA ILE A 44 9.78 -7.13 -4.72
C ILE A 44 11.05 -6.40 -4.32
N LEU A 45 11.94 -6.12 -5.27
CA LEU A 45 13.16 -5.37 -5.01
C LEU A 45 12.87 -3.95 -4.52
N ALA A 46 11.91 -3.25 -5.14
CA ALA A 46 11.49 -1.91 -4.73
C ALA A 46 10.99 -1.90 -3.29
N TYR A 47 10.04 -2.78 -2.94
CA TYR A 47 9.46 -2.85 -1.60
C TYR A 47 10.49 -3.18 -0.52
N ARG A 48 11.45 -4.07 -0.81
CA ARG A 48 12.55 -4.39 0.12
C ARG A 48 13.49 -3.19 0.36
N GLN A 49 13.46 -2.20 -0.51
CA GLN A 49 14.24 -0.96 -0.40
C GLN A 49 13.38 0.24 0.06
N GLY A 50 12.12 0.02 0.42
CA GLY A 50 11.22 1.09 0.84
C GLY A 50 10.67 1.95 -0.31
N ILE A 51 10.73 1.43 -1.53
CA ILE A 51 10.31 2.11 -2.76
C ILE A 51 9.00 1.49 -3.24
N PHE A 52 8.08 2.32 -3.75
CA PHE A 52 6.82 1.86 -4.35
C PHE A 52 6.52 2.58 -5.67
N PRO A 53 5.83 1.93 -6.62
CA PRO A 53 5.37 2.58 -7.84
C PRO A 53 4.09 3.39 -7.57
N TRP A 54 3.98 4.57 -8.16
CA TRP A 54 2.75 5.36 -8.12
C TRP A 54 2.71 6.35 -9.29
N TYR A 55 1.77 6.19 -10.21
CA TYR A 55 1.67 7.00 -11.43
C TYR A 55 0.23 6.99 -11.96
N SER A 56 -0.10 7.96 -12.79
CA SER A 56 -1.42 8.09 -13.42
C SER A 56 -1.43 7.45 -14.82
N GLU A 57 -2.61 7.17 -15.35
CA GLU A 57 -2.74 6.68 -16.73
C GLU A 57 -2.11 7.69 -17.72
N GLY A 58 -1.27 7.18 -18.61
CA GLY A 58 -0.51 7.99 -19.57
C GLY A 58 0.83 8.54 -19.06
N GLU A 59 1.11 8.44 -17.76
CA GLU A 59 2.44 8.72 -17.20
C GLU A 59 3.35 7.49 -17.32
N PRO A 60 4.68 7.68 -17.43
CA PRO A 60 5.60 6.57 -17.22
C PRO A 60 5.48 6.07 -15.77
N ILE A 61 5.91 4.83 -15.51
CA ILE A 61 5.98 4.32 -14.14
C ILE A 61 6.90 5.25 -13.32
N LEU A 62 6.40 5.80 -12.22
CA LEU A 62 7.17 6.61 -11.29
C LEU A 62 7.37 5.85 -9.98
N TRP A 63 8.59 5.92 -9.44
CA TRP A 63 9.00 5.21 -8.24
C TRP A 63 9.33 6.19 -7.12
N TRP A 64 8.82 5.91 -5.92
CA TRP A 64 8.76 6.87 -4.82
C TRP A 64 9.31 6.32 -3.51
N SER A 65 9.91 7.21 -2.71
CA SER A 65 10.26 7.00 -1.31
C SER A 65 10.21 8.32 -0.53
N PRO A 66 9.02 8.76 -0.08
CA PRO A 66 8.80 10.06 0.56
C PRO A 66 9.49 10.19 1.93
N ASP A 67 9.71 11.44 2.33
CA ASP A 67 10.16 11.83 3.66
C ASP A 67 9.33 13.03 4.16
N PRO A 68 8.57 12.91 5.26
CA PRO A 68 8.43 11.74 6.12
C PRO A 68 7.60 10.61 5.49
N ARG A 69 7.71 9.40 6.07
CA ARG A 69 6.95 8.20 5.71
C ARG A 69 5.82 7.95 6.72
N CYS A 70 4.61 7.71 6.23
CA CYS A 70 3.47 7.42 7.09
C CYS A 70 3.39 5.92 7.42
N ILE A 71 3.24 5.58 8.69
CA ILE A 71 3.15 4.19 9.17
C ILE A 71 2.10 4.05 10.27
N ILE A 72 1.67 2.82 10.53
CA ILE A 72 0.96 2.41 11.74
C ILE A 72 1.78 1.33 12.44
N TRP A 73 2.12 1.57 13.70
CA TRP A 73 2.53 0.51 14.61
C TRP A 73 1.28 -0.28 15.02
N PRO A 74 1.18 -1.60 14.75
CA PRO A 74 -0.03 -2.36 15.00
C PRO A 74 -0.57 -2.25 16.43
N GLU A 75 0.29 -2.15 17.44
CA GLU A 75 -0.06 -1.93 18.84
C GLU A 75 -0.64 -0.53 19.14
N GLN A 76 -0.46 0.43 18.24
CA GLN A 76 -0.97 1.80 18.35
C GLN A 76 -2.28 2.00 17.56
N ILE A 77 -2.85 0.94 16.97
CA ILE A 77 -4.12 1.03 16.23
C ILE A 77 -5.24 1.57 17.13
N LYS A 78 -5.91 2.63 16.67
CA LYS A 78 -6.97 3.31 17.42
C LYS A 78 -8.34 2.77 17.04
N VAL A 79 -8.85 1.84 17.84
CA VAL A 79 -10.22 1.32 17.68
C VAL A 79 -11.20 2.12 18.53
N ARG A 80 -11.85 3.13 17.93
CA ARG A 80 -12.83 3.98 18.62
C ARG A 80 -14.04 3.17 19.13
N ARG A 81 -14.70 3.66 20.18
CA ARG A 81 -15.87 3.00 20.81
C ARG A 81 -16.99 2.66 19.82
N SER A 82 -17.24 3.52 18.82
CA SER A 82 -18.23 3.25 17.78
C SER A 82 -17.85 2.04 16.93
N LEU A 83 -16.61 1.98 16.45
CA LEU A 83 -16.08 0.86 15.68
C LEU A 83 -16.08 -0.44 16.50
N GLN A 84 -15.71 -0.38 17.78
CA GLN A 84 -15.79 -1.54 18.68
C GLN A 84 -17.23 -2.08 18.78
N LYS A 85 -18.23 -1.20 18.82
CA LYS A 85 -19.65 -1.63 18.79
C LYS A 85 -20.00 -2.28 17.46
N THR A 86 -19.55 -1.71 16.34
CA THR A 86 -19.78 -2.29 15.00
C THR A 86 -19.19 -3.70 14.90
N ILE A 87 -17.93 -3.89 15.31
CA ILE A 87 -17.25 -5.20 15.32
C ILE A 87 -18.01 -6.21 16.20
N LYS A 88 -18.43 -5.81 17.41
CA LYS A 88 -19.16 -6.68 18.34
C LYS A 88 -20.53 -7.14 17.83
N LYS A 89 -21.17 -6.39 16.92
CA LYS A 89 -22.44 -6.79 16.32
C LYS A 89 -22.30 -7.95 15.32
N GLN A 90 -21.08 -8.30 14.91
CA GLN A 90 -20.79 -9.40 13.98
C GLN A 90 -21.61 -9.31 12.67
N GLN A 91 -21.82 -8.09 12.17
CA GLN A 91 -22.51 -7.86 10.89
C GLN A 91 -21.62 -8.09 9.67
N PHE A 92 -20.33 -8.32 9.91
CA PHE A 92 -19.35 -8.52 8.86
C PHE A 92 -18.56 -9.80 9.10
N THR A 93 -18.26 -10.50 8.02
CA THR A 93 -17.31 -11.61 7.98
C THR A 93 -16.02 -11.10 7.37
N VAL A 94 -14.88 -11.58 7.85
CA VAL A 94 -13.56 -11.21 7.31
C VAL A 94 -12.88 -12.46 6.76
N SER A 95 -12.33 -12.37 5.56
CA SER A 95 -11.47 -13.40 4.98
C SER A 95 -10.11 -12.83 4.59
N HIS A 96 -9.18 -13.73 4.30
CA HIS A 96 -7.83 -13.41 3.87
C HIS A 96 -7.56 -14.10 2.53
N ASN A 97 -7.05 -13.35 1.56
CA ASN A 97 -6.68 -13.84 0.22
C ASN A 97 -7.80 -14.58 -0.53
N ALA A 98 -9.07 -14.37 -0.17
CA ALA A 98 -10.19 -15.07 -0.81
C ALA A 98 -10.60 -14.43 -2.13
N ALA A 99 -10.37 -13.12 -2.29
CA ALA A 99 -10.82 -12.37 -3.47
C ALA A 99 -9.91 -11.19 -3.82
N PHE A 100 -8.59 -11.41 -3.86
CA PHE A 100 -7.59 -10.36 -4.13
C PHE A 100 -7.93 -9.49 -5.36
N GLY A 101 -8.24 -10.14 -6.50
CA GLY A 101 -8.63 -9.45 -7.74
C GLY A 101 -9.82 -8.50 -7.55
N ARG A 102 -10.85 -8.95 -6.83
CA ARG A 102 -12.02 -8.12 -6.53
C ARG A 102 -11.67 -6.96 -5.60
N VAL A 103 -10.74 -7.13 -4.67
CA VAL A 103 -10.30 -6.06 -3.77
C VAL A 103 -9.58 -4.96 -4.57
N ILE A 104 -8.59 -5.32 -5.40
CA ILE A 104 -7.84 -4.34 -6.19
C ILE A 104 -8.73 -3.62 -7.21
N GLU A 105 -9.65 -4.33 -7.86
CA GLU A 105 -10.66 -3.73 -8.76
C GLU A 105 -11.51 -2.68 -8.03
N ASN A 106 -12.00 -2.99 -6.83
CA ASN A 106 -12.81 -2.04 -6.06
C ASN A 106 -11.99 -0.86 -5.51
N CYS A 107 -10.69 -1.04 -5.25
CA CYS A 107 -9.77 0.06 -4.95
C CYS A 107 -9.55 0.99 -6.15
N GLY A 108 -9.68 0.47 -7.39
CA GLY A 108 -9.52 1.22 -8.63
C GLY A 108 -10.77 2.00 -9.06
N VAL A 109 -11.91 1.83 -8.39
CA VAL A 109 -13.12 2.61 -8.70
C VAL A 109 -12.95 4.07 -8.24
N PRO A 110 -13.17 5.08 -9.13
CA PRO A 110 -13.11 6.48 -8.75
C PRO A 110 -14.04 6.79 -7.58
N ARG A 111 -13.53 7.48 -6.56
CA ARG A 111 -14.36 7.94 -5.45
C ARG A 111 -15.11 9.20 -5.90
N GLN A 112 -16.32 9.42 -5.39
CA GLN A 112 -17.04 10.65 -5.69
C GLN A 112 -16.20 11.87 -5.25
N GLY A 113 -15.82 12.73 -6.20
CA GLY A 113 -15.02 13.92 -5.95
C GLY A 113 -13.49 13.72 -5.98
N SER A 114 -12.98 12.58 -6.44
CA SER A 114 -11.54 12.39 -6.74
C SER A 114 -11.29 12.30 -8.25
N ASP A 115 -10.20 12.88 -8.73
CA ASP A 115 -9.80 12.93 -10.16
C ASP A 115 -9.27 11.59 -10.73
N GLY A 116 -9.85 10.47 -10.30
CA GLY A 116 -9.49 9.12 -10.76
C GLY A 116 -8.72 8.29 -9.73
N THR A 117 -8.34 7.08 -10.13
CA THR A 117 -7.48 6.19 -9.35
C THR A 117 -6.22 5.91 -10.15
N TRP A 118 -5.11 5.69 -9.44
CA TRP A 118 -3.81 5.34 -10.02
C TRP A 118 -3.69 3.84 -10.36
N ILE A 119 -4.77 3.07 -10.15
CA ILE A 119 -4.77 1.62 -10.34
C ILE A 119 -5.14 1.34 -11.80
N THR A 120 -4.11 1.32 -12.64
CA THR A 120 -4.22 0.94 -14.05
C THR A 120 -4.44 -0.57 -14.22
N ALA A 121 -4.74 -1.00 -15.45
CA ALA A 121 -4.81 -2.43 -15.80
C ALA A 121 -3.47 -3.14 -15.50
N ASP A 122 -2.34 -2.51 -15.86
CA ASP A 122 -1.00 -3.05 -15.64
C ASP A 122 -0.67 -3.22 -14.14
N MET A 123 -1.08 -2.26 -13.31
CA MET A 123 -0.98 -2.37 -11.84
C MET A 123 -1.85 -3.52 -11.34
N THR A 124 -3.08 -3.65 -11.86
CA THR A 124 -3.98 -4.74 -11.45
C THR A 124 -3.35 -6.10 -11.75
N GLU A 125 -2.82 -6.29 -12.96
CA GLU A 125 -2.16 -7.52 -13.37
C GLU A 125 -0.91 -7.82 -12.52
N ALA A 126 -0.05 -6.83 -12.33
CA ALA A 126 1.21 -6.98 -11.59
C ALA A 126 0.99 -7.39 -10.13
N TYR A 127 0.02 -6.78 -9.43
CA TYR A 127 -0.25 -7.13 -8.03
C TYR A 127 -1.03 -8.43 -7.90
N CYS A 128 -1.87 -8.78 -8.88
CA CYS A 128 -2.47 -10.12 -8.93
C CYS A 128 -1.41 -11.21 -9.13
N GLU A 129 -0.36 -10.94 -9.92
CA GLU A 129 0.80 -11.81 -10.04
C GLU A 129 1.56 -11.93 -8.71
N LEU A 130 1.82 -10.82 -8.01
CA LEU A 130 2.41 -10.86 -6.67
C LEU A 130 1.56 -11.68 -5.68
N ALA A 131 0.24 -11.56 -5.73
CA ALA A 131 -0.66 -12.34 -4.89
C ALA A 131 -0.58 -13.83 -5.20
N ARG A 132 -0.54 -14.21 -6.48
CA ARG A 132 -0.34 -15.60 -6.93
C ARG A 132 1.00 -16.19 -6.48
N ARG A 133 2.02 -15.34 -6.27
CA ARG A 133 3.33 -15.71 -5.70
C ARG A 133 3.38 -15.71 -4.17
N GLY A 134 2.28 -15.36 -3.49
CA GLY A 134 2.23 -15.25 -2.02
C GLY A 134 3.00 -14.06 -1.46
N VAL A 135 3.26 -13.04 -2.28
CA VAL A 135 4.00 -11.82 -1.91
C VAL A 135 3.05 -10.67 -1.61
N ALA A 136 1.90 -10.61 -2.27
CA ALA A 136 0.83 -9.69 -1.94
C ALA A 136 -0.33 -10.42 -1.25
N GLU A 137 -0.98 -9.74 -0.32
CA GLU A 137 -2.11 -10.27 0.43
C GLU A 137 -3.27 -9.27 0.45
N SER A 138 -4.48 -9.81 0.56
CA SER A 138 -5.71 -9.05 0.74
C SER A 138 -6.46 -9.47 2.00
N ILE A 139 -7.19 -8.50 2.56
CA ILE A 139 -8.21 -8.73 3.57
C ILE A 139 -9.53 -8.27 2.98
N GLU A 140 -10.51 -9.17 2.99
CA GLU A 140 -11.85 -8.91 2.47
C GLU A 140 -12.84 -8.77 3.62
N VAL A 141 -13.73 -7.80 3.52
CA VAL A 141 -14.82 -7.59 4.47
C VAL A 141 -16.16 -7.79 3.76
N TRP A 142 -16.91 -8.77 4.24
CA TRP A 142 -18.16 -9.23 3.65
C TRP A 142 -19.33 -8.84 4.53
N SER A 143 -20.45 -8.47 3.91
CA SER A 143 -21.76 -8.42 4.56
C SER A 143 -22.61 -9.42 3.82
N ASP A 144 -22.99 -10.50 4.50
CA ASP A 144 -23.55 -11.69 3.86
C ASP A 144 -22.57 -12.18 2.77
N ASP A 145 -23.01 -12.31 1.51
CA ASP A 145 -22.18 -12.72 0.37
C ASP A 145 -21.60 -11.55 -0.43
N GLU A 146 -21.85 -10.30 -0.01
CA GLU A 146 -21.40 -9.11 -0.71
C GLU A 146 -20.05 -8.62 -0.18
N LEU A 147 -19.09 -8.39 -1.09
CA LEU A 147 -17.82 -7.75 -0.77
C LEU A 147 -18.02 -6.24 -0.58
N VAL A 148 -17.98 -5.78 0.68
CA VAL A 148 -18.34 -4.41 1.07
C VAL A 148 -17.17 -3.57 1.55
N GLY A 149 -15.98 -4.15 1.67
CA GLY A 149 -14.74 -3.43 1.93
C GLY A 149 -13.54 -4.36 1.89
N GLY A 150 -12.36 -3.78 2.01
CA GLY A 150 -11.14 -4.55 2.03
C GLY A 150 -9.92 -3.66 1.83
N LEU A 151 -8.76 -4.31 1.95
CA LEU A 151 -7.47 -3.72 1.65
C LEU A 151 -6.57 -4.78 1.02
N TYR A 152 -5.57 -4.33 0.28
CA TYR A 152 -4.49 -5.19 -0.20
C TYR A 152 -3.14 -4.51 0.01
N GLY A 153 -2.09 -5.32 0.01
CA GLY A 153 -0.74 -4.85 0.22
C GLY A 153 0.31 -5.90 -0.06
N VAL A 154 1.57 -5.49 0.04
CA VAL A 154 2.74 -6.35 -0.16
C VAL A 154 3.38 -6.69 1.18
N VAL A 155 3.73 -7.96 1.36
CA VAL A 155 4.37 -8.47 2.57
C VAL A 155 5.88 -8.44 2.41
N VAL A 156 6.57 -7.78 3.34
CA VAL A 156 8.04 -7.72 3.42
C VAL A 156 8.47 -8.13 4.83
N GLY A 157 8.65 -9.44 5.03
CA GLY A 157 8.93 -10.02 6.35
C GLY A 157 7.78 -9.73 7.32
N ARG A 158 8.07 -9.00 8.41
CA ARG A 158 7.07 -8.55 9.40
C ARG A 158 6.49 -7.16 9.10
N VAL A 159 6.70 -6.63 7.89
CA VAL A 159 6.10 -5.39 7.40
C VAL A 159 4.98 -5.69 6.41
N PHE A 160 3.81 -5.07 6.61
CA PHE A 160 2.76 -5.03 5.60
C PHE A 160 2.75 -3.65 4.93
N VAL A 161 3.07 -3.58 3.64
CA VAL A 161 3.01 -2.35 2.86
C VAL A 161 1.62 -2.24 2.24
N GLY A 162 0.77 -1.41 2.85
CA GLY A 162 -0.63 -1.28 2.44
C GLY A 162 -0.73 -0.43 1.18
N GLU A 163 -1.28 -0.97 0.10
CA GLU A 163 -1.35 -0.26 -1.19
C GLU A 163 -2.60 0.59 -1.29
N SER A 164 -3.76 -0.02 -1.05
CA SER A 164 -5.03 0.68 -1.08
C SER A 164 -6.08 -0.07 -0.27
N MET A 165 -7.17 0.64 0.01
CA MET A 165 -8.35 0.11 0.66
C MET A 165 -9.61 0.75 0.09
N PHE A 166 -10.73 0.04 0.19
CA PHE A 166 -12.04 0.55 -0.22
C PHE A 166 -13.11 0.20 0.82
N SER A 167 -14.21 0.95 0.79
CA SER A 167 -15.36 0.76 1.68
C SER A 167 -16.63 1.13 0.92
N LYS A 168 -17.55 0.17 0.79
CA LYS A 168 -18.93 0.39 0.28
C LYS A 168 -19.94 0.54 1.42
N LYS A 169 -19.68 -0.13 2.56
CA LYS A 169 -20.43 0.08 3.80
C LYS A 169 -19.57 0.80 4.83
N SER A 170 -20.23 1.55 5.72
CA SER A 170 -19.56 2.23 6.83
C SER A 170 -18.74 1.25 7.65
N ASP A 171 -17.56 1.69 8.08
CA ASP A 171 -16.59 0.93 8.88
C ASP A 171 -15.93 -0.28 8.21
N ALA A 172 -16.32 -0.70 7.00
CA ALA A 172 -15.76 -1.91 6.38
C ALA A 172 -14.24 -1.82 6.17
N SER A 173 -13.70 -0.72 5.60
CA SER A 173 -12.24 -0.55 5.47
C SER A 173 -11.52 -0.44 6.82
N LYS A 174 -12.17 0.14 7.84
CA LYS A 174 -11.61 0.22 9.20
C LYS A 174 -11.50 -1.15 9.83
N ILE A 175 -12.51 -2.01 9.62
CA ILE A 175 -12.50 -3.40 10.08
C ILE A 175 -11.36 -4.15 9.41
N ALA A 176 -11.17 -4.00 8.10
CA ALA A 176 -10.04 -4.62 7.39
C ALA A 176 -8.69 -4.22 8.00
N LEU A 177 -8.49 -2.92 8.25
CA LEU A 177 -7.26 -2.39 8.85
C LEU A 177 -7.06 -2.86 10.30
N VAL A 178 -8.13 -2.91 11.10
CA VAL A 178 -8.06 -3.44 12.47
C VAL A 178 -7.70 -4.93 12.43
N THR A 179 -8.33 -5.73 11.57
CA THR A 179 -7.99 -7.14 11.41
C THR A 179 -6.53 -7.33 11.03
N LEU A 180 -6.01 -6.52 10.10
CA LEU A 180 -4.59 -6.52 9.72
C LEU A 180 -3.70 -6.25 10.94
N ALA A 181 -3.97 -5.17 11.69
CA ALA A 181 -3.17 -4.77 12.83
C ALA A 181 -3.22 -5.79 13.98
N THR A 182 -4.35 -6.46 14.18
CA THR A 182 -4.52 -7.39 15.31
C THR A 182 -4.19 -8.84 14.99
N CYS A 183 -3.77 -9.18 13.77
CA CYS A 183 -3.50 -10.58 13.39
C CYS A 183 -2.21 -11.16 14.00
N GLY A 184 -1.35 -10.33 14.58
CA GLY A 184 -0.08 -10.75 15.22
C GLY A 184 1.06 -11.10 14.26
N ARG A 185 0.85 -10.98 12.94
CA ARG A 185 1.85 -11.31 11.91
C ARG A 185 2.82 -10.17 11.62
N PHE A 186 2.37 -8.93 11.79
CA PHE A 186 3.13 -7.74 11.39
C PHE A 186 3.47 -6.88 12.60
N ASP A 187 4.63 -6.23 12.52
CA ASP A 187 5.10 -5.26 13.52
C ASP A 187 5.09 -3.82 12.96
N LEU A 188 4.88 -3.66 11.65
CA LEU A 188 4.78 -2.35 10.99
C LEU A 188 3.81 -2.45 9.81
N ILE A 189 2.88 -1.49 9.72
CA ILE A 189 2.04 -1.29 8.54
C ILE A 189 2.50 0.01 7.87
N ASP A 190 3.06 -0.09 6.67
CA ASP A 190 3.45 1.08 5.87
C ASP A 190 2.23 1.61 5.12
N CYS A 191 1.98 2.90 5.28
CA CYS A 191 0.86 3.63 4.72
C CYS A 191 1.29 4.64 3.66
N GLN A 192 2.60 4.68 3.34
CA GLN A 192 3.26 5.59 2.40
C GLN A 192 3.04 7.07 2.73
N LEU A 193 1.85 7.59 2.43
CA LEU A 193 1.43 8.98 2.60
C LEU A 193 0.31 9.11 3.64
N PRO A 194 0.31 10.19 4.44
CA PRO A 194 -0.72 10.39 5.45
C PRO A 194 -2.06 10.74 4.82
N THR A 195 -3.14 10.21 5.40
CA THR A 195 -4.49 10.70 5.19
C THR A 195 -5.15 10.95 6.53
N GLU A 196 -6.13 11.85 6.59
CA GLU A 196 -6.87 12.11 7.83
C GLU A 196 -7.49 10.81 8.39
N HIS A 197 -7.94 9.91 7.50
CA HIS A 197 -8.45 8.60 7.87
C HIS A 197 -7.41 7.76 8.62
N LEU A 198 -6.21 7.62 8.07
CA LEU A 198 -5.13 6.80 8.66
C LEU A 198 -4.63 7.41 9.97
N LEU A 199 -4.46 8.73 10.02
CA LEU A 199 -4.07 9.45 11.25
C LEU A 199 -5.10 9.24 12.37
N ASN A 200 -6.39 9.27 12.03
CA ASN A 200 -7.47 8.98 12.97
C ASN A 200 -7.48 7.53 13.48
N MET A 201 -6.92 6.60 12.70
CA MET A 201 -6.75 5.18 13.04
C MET A 201 -5.44 4.88 13.77
N GLY A 202 -4.59 5.88 14.04
CA GLY A 202 -3.35 5.70 14.79
C GLY A 202 -2.07 5.81 13.97
N ALA A 203 -2.16 6.21 12.70
CA ALA A 203 -0.97 6.43 11.89
C ALA A 203 -0.15 7.62 12.42
N VAL A 204 1.17 7.51 12.22
CA VAL A 204 2.17 8.54 12.52
C VAL A 204 3.09 8.70 11.33
N CYS A 205 3.73 9.86 11.22
CA CYS A 205 4.78 10.09 10.22
C CYS A 205 6.14 10.05 10.91
N ILE A 206 7.02 9.19 10.43
CA ILE A 206 8.42 9.08 10.88
C ILE A 206 9.36 9.50 9.75
N SER A 207 10.61 9.82 10.04
CA SER A 207 11.57 10.12 8.98
C SER A 207 11.78 8.90 8.07
N ARG A 208 12.11 9.14 6.80
CA ARG A 208 12.47 8.07 5.85
C ARG A 208 13.61 7.20 6.41
N THR A 209 14.59 7.81 7.06
CA THR A 209 15.73 7.10 7.68
C THR A 209 15.25 6.14 8.77
N GLU A 210 14.36 6.56 9.66
CA GLU A 210 13.79 5.68 10.69
C GLU A 210 12.98 4.54 10.06
N TYR A 211 12.17 4.84 9.04
CA TYR A 211 11.40 3.82 8.32
C TYR A 211 12.30 2.76 7.67
N LEU A 212 13.35 3.17 6.94
CA LEU A 212 14.27 2.24 6.28
C LEU A 212 15.04 1.39 7.29
N SER A 213 15.39 1.95 8.45
CA SER A 213 16.01 1.21 9.56
C SER A 213 15.07 0.14 10.12
N ALA A 214 13.80 0.48 10.35
CA ALA A 214 12.77 -0.46 10.79
C ALA A 214 12.53 -1.54 9.73
N LEU A 215 12.35 -1.17 8.46
CA LEU A 215 12.16 -2.09 7.34
C LEU A 215 13.32 -3.08 7.23
N LYS A 216 14.58 -2.61 7.31
CA LYS A 216 15.77 -3.48 7.27
C LYS A 216 15.82 -4.47 8.43
N THR A 217 15.26 -4.11 9.58
CA THR A 217 15.21 -4.98 10.76
C THR A 217 14.10 -6.02 10.65
N LEU A 218 12.92 -5.59 10.17
CA LEU A 218 11.71 -6.41 10.10
C LEU A 218 11.59 -7.26 8.84
N SER A 219 12.39 -6.99 7.80
CA SER A 219 12.42 -7.73 6.52
C SER A 219 13.40 -8.91 6.47
N ARG A 220 14.09 -9.18 7.60
CA ARG A 220 15.07 -10.26 7.74
C ARG A 220 14.40 -11.62 7.89
#